data_AF-A0A1Y3BQC4-F1
#
_entry.id   AF-A0A1Y3BQC4-F1
#
_cell.length_a   1.000
_cell.length_b   1.000
_cell.length_c   1.000
_cell.angle_alpha   90.00
_cell.angle_beta   90.00
_cell.angle_gamma   90.00
#
_symmetry.space_group_name_H-M   'P 1'
#
loop_
_entity.id
_entity.type
_entity.pdbx_description
1 polymer ?
#
loop_
_entity_poly.entity_id
_entity_poly.type
_entity_poly.pdbx_seq_one_letter_code
_entity_poly.pdbx_strand_id
1 'polypeptide(L)'
;SWSFPHITSRLPDHYYRHRQELTKPSERVHDRPVPTDFLDFKYNSELSKPVRVPDVPISVTYPKEADTGLWGGEGIVKGYVKPRKYFQAGWPRPKYWFPNLKKVVMYSEILDTHFQIICTRRTLSLIDDYYGFDNYILRSKIQDLKSQLGLALRRQMLLKLAKKEFKDKDHEQQMLEKYGDCIIPVSTIK
;
A
#
# COMPACT_ATOMS: atom_id res chain seq x y z
N SER A 1 -25.51 21.45 30.62
CA SER A 1 -25.90 20.18 29.98
C SER A 1 -24.68 19.27 29.96
N TRP A 2 -24.82 18.03 30.41
CA TRP A 2 -23.71 17.06 30.37
C TRP A 2 -23.63 16.49 28.95
N SER A 3 -22.79 17.07 28.08
CA SER A 3 -22.45 16.45 26.82
C SER A 3 -21.50 15.29 27.10
N PHE A 4 -21.99 14.06 27.02
CA PHE A 4 -21.10 12.91 27.05
C PHE A 4 -20.15 12.99 25.85
N PRO A 5 -18.82 12.94 26.07
CA PRO A 5 -17.88 12.92 24.98
C PRO A 5 -18.18 11.71 24.08
N HIS A 6 -18.30 11.99 22.77
CA HIS A 6 -18.63 11.01 21.73
C HIS A 6 -17.68 9.81 21.83
N ILE A 7 -18.16 8.59 21.58
CA ILE A 7 -17.35 7.37 21.80
C ILE A 7 -15.97 7.40 21.13
N THR A 8 -15.87 8.10 20.00
CA THR A 8 -14.61 8.30 19.31
C THR A 8 -13.58 9.00 20.18
N SER A 9 -13.92 10.06 20.93
CA SER A 9 -12.95 10.83 21.73
C SER A 9 -12.33 10.07 22.90
N ARG A 10 -12.78 8.83 23.16
CA ARG A 10 -12.20 7.92 24.16
C ARG A 10 -11.16 6.97 23.56
N LEU A 11 -10.99 6.97 22.24
CA LEU A 11 -10.00 6.14 21.57
C LEU A 11 -8.57 6.62 21.90
N PRO A 12 -7.59 5.73 21.96
CA PRO A 12 -6.21 6.10 22.24
C PRO A 12 -5.60 7.07 21.21
N ASP A 13 -4.71 7.95 21.66
CA ASP A 13 -4.03 8.94 20.79
C ASP A 13 -3.28 8.32 19.61
N HIS A 14 -2.65 7.16 19.82
CA HIS A 14 -1.90 6.48 18.77
C HIS A 14 -2.80 6.00 17.62
N TYR A 15 -4.07 5.66 17.90
CA TYR A 15 -5.04 5.30 16.88
C TYR A 15 -5.36 6.50 15.96
N TYR A 16 -5.47 7.70 16.54
CA TYR A 16 -5.68 8.91 15.77
C TYR A 16 -4.50 9.24 14.84
N ARG A 17 -3.27 9.10 15.34
CA ARG A 17 -2.06 9.27 14.51
C ARG A 17 -2.04 8.27 13.36
N HIS A 18 -2.35 7.00 13.62
CA HIS A 18 -2.45 5.96 12.60
C HIS A 18 -3.50 6.30 11.52
N ARG A 19 -4.68 6.79 11.94
CA ARG A 19 -5.73 7.23 11.01
C ARG A 19 -5.29 8.42 10.15
N GLN A 20 -4.51 9.36 10.71
CA GLN A 20 -3.94 10.48 9.94
C GLN A 20 -2.91 9.98 8.92
N GLU A 21 -2.09 8.98 9.27
CA GLU A 21 -1.15 8.35 8.34
C GLU A 21 -1.85 7.67 7.17
N LEU A 22 -2.95 6.95 7.42
CA LEU A 22 -3.77 6.34 6.35
C LEU A 22 -4.33 7.35 5.34
N THR A 23 -4.46 8.62 5.74
CA THR A 23 -4.97 9.70 4.90
C THR A 23 -3.90 10.26 3.97
N LYS A 24 -2.61 9.99 4.22
CA LYS A 24 -1.51 10.44 3.37
C LYS A 24 -1.57 9.76 1.99
N PRO A 25 -1.11 10.44 0.92
CA PRO A 25 -1.13 9.88 -0.43
C PRO A 25 -0.20 8.66 -0.54
N SER A 26 -0.68 7.60 -1.18
CA SER A 26 0.15 6.44 -1.50
C SER A 26 1.16 6.74 -2.60
N GLU A 27 2.17 5.89 -2.70
CA GLU A 27 3.13 5.91 -3.80
C GLU A 27 2.43 5.79 -5.17
N ARG A 28 2.99 6.46 -6.19
CA ARG A 28 2.47 6.40 -7.57
C ARG A 28 2.85 5.06 -8.20
N VAL A 29 1.84 4.34 -8.69
CA VAL A 29 2.00 3.01 -9.30
C VAL A 29 1.65 3.02 -10.79
N HIS A 30 0.56 3.69 -11.16
CA HIS A 30 -0.01 3.63 -12.52
C HIS A 30 0.41 4.80 -13.41
N ASP A 31 1.09 5.77 -12.84
CA ASP A 31 1.52 7.01 -13.47
C ASP A 31 2.89 7.43 -12.97
N ARG A 32 3.51 8.34 -13.73
CA ARG A 32 4.72 9.04 -13.31
C ARG A 32 4.37 10.51 -13.12
N PRO A 33 4.96 11.18 -12.12
CA PRO A 33 4.74 12.61 -11.96
C PRO A 33 5.16 13.33 -13.24
N VAL A 34 4.40 14.36 -13.61
CA VAL A 34 4.67 15.13 -14.83
C VAL A 34 6.00 15.87 -14.65
N PRO A 35 6.97 15.75 -15.57
CA PRO A 35 8.18 16.55 -15.50
C PRO A 35 7.81 18.01 -15.78
N THR A 36 7.98 18.86 -14.78
CA THR A 36 7.76 20.30 -14.85
C THR A 36 9.09 21.04 -14.71
N ASP A 37 9.27 22.13 -15.45
CA ASP A 37 10.51 22.93 -15.43
C ASP A 37 10.64 23.71 -14.11
N PHE A 38 9.49 24.05 -13.53
CA PHE A 38 9.29 24.65 -12.21
C PHE A 38 8.17 23.89 -11.49
N LEU A 39 8.00 24.06 -10.17
CA LEU A 39 7.00 23.37 -9.32
C LEU A 39 5.77 22.79 -10.07
N ASP A 40 4.81 23.65 -10.44
CA ASP A 40 3.58 23.27 -11.17
C ASP A 40 3.54 23.82 -12.61
N PHE A 41 4.63 24.37 -13.13
CA PHE A 41 4.59 25.10 -14.40
C PHE A 41 5.46 24.45 -15.46
N LYS A 42 4.92 24.39 -16.67
CA LYS A 42 5.63 23.96 -17.87
C LYS A 42 5.55 25.06 -18.93
N TYR A 43 6.66 25.37 -19.57
CA TYR A 43 6.64 26.31 -20.68
C TYR A 43 5.95 25.67 -21.89
N ASN A 44 4.89 26.31 -22.39
CA ASN A 44 4.24 25.88 -23.61
C ASN A 44 4.79 26.66 -24.80
N SER A 45 5.50 25.98 -25.70
CA SER A 45 6.08 26.57 -26.90
C SER A 45 5.05 27.10 -27.91
N GLU A 46 3.84 26.57 -27.93
CA GLU A 46 2.79 27.03 -28.87
C GLU A 46 2.15 28.34 -28.42
N LEU A 47 2.00 28.52 -27.10
CA LEU A 47 1.40 29.72 -26.50
C LEU A 47 2.44 30.75 -26.07
N SER A 48 3.73 30.40 -26.16
CA SER A 48 4.88 31.16 -25.67
C SER A 48 4.73 31.65 -24.22
N LYS A 49 4.07 30.87 -23.37
CA LYS A 49 3.72 31.23 -21.98
C LYS A 49 3.88 30.04 -21.03
N PRO A 50 4.22 30.28 -19.75
CA PRO A 50 4.17 29.22 -18.74
C PRO A 50 2.71 28.84 -18.46
N VAL A 51 2.41 27.54 -18.53
CA VAL A 51 1.10 26.97 -18.24
C VAL A 51 1.20 26.13 -16.97
N ARG A 52 0.22 26.30 -16.07
CA ARG A 52 0.12 25.47 -14.87
C ARG A 52 -0.36 24.06 -15.24
N VAL A 53 0.40 23.06 -14.84
CA VAL A 53 0.10 21.64 -15.02
C VAL A 53 0.08 20.97 -13.65
N PRO A 54 -1.11 20.78 -13.04
CA PRO A 54 -1.20 20.18 -11.71
C PRO A 54 -0.86 18.68 -11.75
N ASP A 55 -0.09 18.21 -10.77
CA ASP A 55 0.28 16.79 -10.62
C ASP A 55 -0.80 15.97 -9.90
N VAL A 56 -1.82 15.53 -10.64
CA VAL A 56 -2.96 14.77 -10.08
C VAL A 56 -2.79 13.26 -10.32
N PRO A 57 -2.80 12.42 -9.27
CA PRO A 57 -2.72 10.96 -9.44
C PRO A 57 -3.94 10.35 -10.11
N ILE A 58 -3.68 9.29 -10.86
CA ILE A 58 -4.73 8.46 -11.44
C ILE A 58 -5.54 7.81 -10.32
N SER A 59 -6.86 7.91 -10.40
CA SER A 59 -7.74 7.26 -9.44
C SER A 59 -7.77 5.75 -9.67
N VAL A 60 -7.53 5.00 -8.59
CA VAL A 60 -7.49 3.54 -8.59
C VAL A 60 -8.68 3.01 -7.80
N THR A 61 -9.41 2.06 -8.37
CA THR A 61 -10.48 1.35 -7.66
C THR A 61 -9.95 0.03 -7.14
N TYR A 62 -10.11 -0.22 -5.84
CA TYR A 62 -9.76 -1.49 -5.21
C TYR A 62 -11.05 -2.29 -4.95
N PRO A 63 -11.21 -3.50 -5.53
CA PRO A 63 -12.33 -4.36 -5.24
C PRO A 63 -12.08 -5.15 -3.94
N LYS A 64 -13.10 -5.84 -3.41
CA LYS A 64 -13.01 -6.56 -2.13
C LYS A 64 -11.99 -7.71 -2.16
N GLU A 65 -11.73 -8.26 -3.34
CA GLU A 65 -10.71 -9.28 -3.57
C GLU A 65 -9.28 -8.76 -3.37
N ALA A 66 -9.08 -7.44 -3.45
CA ALA A 66 -7.79 -6.84 -3.10
C ALA A 66 -7.51 -6.92 -1.60
N ASP A 67 -8.56 -6.89 -0.76
CA ASP A 67 -8.42 -6.98 0.70
C ASP A 67 -7.98 -8.37 1.17
N THR A 68 -8.25 -9.42 0.37
CA THR A 68 -7.85 -10.81 0.66
C THR A 68 -6.50 -11.18 0.05
N GLY A 69 -5.92 -10.33 -0.79
CA GLY A 69 -4.64 -10.53 -1.45
C GLY A 69 -3.61 -9.46 -1.10
N LEU A 70 -2.46 -9.48 -1.77
CA LEU A 70 -1.42 -8.45 -1.66
C LEU A 70 -1.11 -7.91 -3.05
N TRP A 71 -1.75 -6.81 -3.43
CA TRP A 71 -1.63 -6.24 -4.78
C TRP A 71 -0.51 -5.20 -4.89
N GLY A 72 0.08 -4.80 -3.76
CA GLY A 72 1.18 -3.86 -3.71
C GLY A 72 0.82 -2.56 -4.42
N GLY A 73 -0.26 -1.90 -4.00
CA GLY A 73 -0.72 -0.62 -4.57
C GLY A 73 -1.24 -0.68 -6.02
N GLU A 74 -1.18 -1.82 -6.71
CA GLU A 74 -1.89 -2.00 -7.97
C GLU A 74 -3.40 -2.15 -7.72
N GLY A 75 -4.20 -1.73 -8.68
CA GLY A 75 -5.66 -1.88 -8.63
C GLY A 75 -6.28 -1.65 -10.00
N ILE A 76 -7.60 -1.51 -10.03
CA ILE A 76 -8.33 -1.37 -11.29
C ILE A 76 -8.33 0.10 -11.69
N VAL A 77 -7.75 0.39 -12.84
CA VAL A 77 -7.80 1.72 -13.45
C VAL A 77 -8.95 1.76 -14.44
N LYS A 78 -9.79 2.80 -14.35
CA LYS A 78 -10.92 3.05 -15.24
C LYS A 78 -10.60 4.26 -16.10
N GLY A 79 -10.85 4.16 -17.40
CA GLY A 79 -10.61 5.30 -18.28
C GLY A 79 -11.07 5.05 -19.69
N TYR A 80 -10.49 5.80 -20.62
CA TYR A 80 -10.91 5.83 -22.01
C TYR A 80 -9.71 5.71 -22.93
N VAL A 81 -9.88 4.96 -24.02
CA VAL A 81 -8.85 4.80 -25.06
C VAL A 81 -9.39 5.34 -26.37
N LYS A 82 -8.60 6.21 -27.01
CA LYS A 82 -8.89 6.68 -28.37
C LYS A 82 -8.73 5.51 -29.34
N PRO A 83 -9.70 5.27 -30.23
CA PRO A 83 -9.56 4.24 -31.24
C PRO A 83 -8.40 4.56 -32.19
N ARG A 84 -7.82 3.53 -32.82
CA ARG A 84 -6.75 3.72 -33.82
C ARG A 84 -7.29 4.57 -34.98
N LYS A 85 -6.41 5.37 -35.61
CA LYS A 85 -6.75 6.34 -36.68
C LYS A 85 -7.67 5.80 -37.80
N TYR A 86 -7.61 4.51 -38.11
CA TYR A 86 -8.40 3.89 -39.19
C TYR A 86 -9.83 3.48 -38.78
N PHE A 87 -10.16 3.51 -37.49
CA PHE A 87 -11.53 3.27 -37.03
C PHE A 87 -12.31 4.58 -37.10
N GLN A 88 -13.38 4.59 -37.92
CA GLN A 88 -14.24 5.75 -38.18
C GLN A 88 -15.05 6.25 -36.97
N ALA A 89 -14.96 5.59 -35.82
CA ALA A 89 -15.63 6.05 -34.60
C ALA A 89 -14.80 7.17 -33.95
N GLY A 90 -15.29 8.41 -33.98
CA GLY A 90 -14.64 9.57 -33.36
C GLY A 90 -14.68 9.59 -31.81
N TRP A 91 -15.46 8.70 -31.19
CA TRP A 91 -15.70 8.69 -29.75
C TRP A 91 -14.72 7.75 -29.01
N PRO A 92 -14.17 8.19 -27.86
CA PRO A 92 -13.28 7.36 -27.07
C PRO A 92 -14.03 6.17 -26.44
N ARG A 93 -13.36 5.00 -26.36
CA ARG A 93 -13.96 3.77 -25.83
C ARG A 93 -13.61 3.58 -24.35
N PRO A 94 -14.57 3.26 -23.48
CA PRO A 94 -14.27 2.96 -22.08
C PRO A 94 -13.42 1.69 -21.99
N LYS A 95 -12.41 1.70 -21.12
CA LYS A 95 -11.54 0.56 -20.86
C LYS A 95 -11.23 0.45 -19.36
N TYR A 96 -11.18 -0.79 -18.91
CA TYR A 96 -10.70 -1.15 -17.58
C TYR A 96 -9.33 -1.83 -17.75
N TRP A 97 -8.37 -1.43 -16.93
CA TRP A 97 -7.08 -2.10 -16.83
C TRP A 97 -7.05 -2.85 -15.51
N PHE A 98 -6.98 -4.18 -15.61
CA PHE A 98 -6.89 -5.08 -14.46
C PHE A 98 -5.42 -5.45 -14.21
N PRO A 99 -5.00 -5.58 -12.95
CA PRO A 99 -3.67 -6.08 -12.60
C PRO A 99 -3.55 -7.57 -12.92
N ASN A 100 -2.33 -8.05 -13.11
CA ASN A 100 -2.06 -9.46 -13.35
C ASN A 100 -1.86 -10.18 -12.00
N LEU A 101 -2.83 -11.02 -11.64
CA LEU A 101 -2.89 -11.72 -10.37
C LEU A 101 -2.31 -13.13 -10.47
N LYS A 102 -1.49 -13.52 -9.50
CA LYS A 102 -0.89 -14.85 -9.38
C LYS A 102 -1.08 -15.39 -7.97
N LYS A 103 -1.31 -16.69 -7.83
CA LYS A 103 -1.29 -17.38 -6.53
C LYS A 103 0.15 -17.78 -6.24
N VAL A 104 0.69 -17.30 -5.13
CA VAL A 104 2.08 -17.59 -4.71
C VAL A 104 2.06 -18.06 -3.26
N VAL A 105 2.93 -19.03 -2.95
CA VAL A 105 3.18 -19.48 -1.58
C VAL A 105 4.36 -18.70 -1.04
N MET A 106 4.18 -18.02 0.09
CA MET A 106 5.21 -17.24 0.76
C MET A 106 5.37 -17.73 2.19
N TYR A 107 6.59 -17.72 2.69
CA TYR A 107 6.91 -18.12 4.05
C TYR A 107 7.15 -16.88 4.92
N SER A 108 6.63 -16.91 6.15
CA SER A 108 6.90 -15.91 7.18
C SER A 108 7.77 -16.53 8.26
N GLU A 109 8.92 -15.91 8.53
CA GLU A 109 9.87 -16.34 9.56
C GLU A 109 9.36 -15.98 10.96
N ILE A 110 8.74 -14.80 11.10
CA ILE A 110 8.16 -14.35 12.37
C ILE A 110 7.02 -15.28 12.76
N LEU A 111 6.09 -15.57 11.83
CA LEU A 111 4.93 -16.41 12.11
C LEU A 111 5.25 -17.91 12.07
N ASP A 112 6.34 -18.32 11.41
CA ASP A 112 6.76 -19.71 11.18
C ASP A 112 5.69 -20.52 10.44
N THR A 113 5.14 -19.92 9.36
CA THR A 113 4.03 -20.48 8.58
C THR A 113 4.10 -20.11 7.11
N HIS A 114 3.62 -21.01 6.25
CA HIS A 114 3.45 -20.76 4.82
C HIS A 114 2.05 -20.21 4.53
N PHE A 115 1.96 -19.20 3.67
CA PHE A 115 0.71 -18.59 3.24
C PHE A 115 0.56 -18.71 1.73
N GLN A 116 -0.61 -19.14 1.26
CA GLN A 116 -0.98 -19.06 -0.15
C GLN A 116 -1.76 -17.76 -0.38
N ILE A 117 -1.13 -16.77 -1.02
CA ILE A 117 -1.70 -15.42 -1.20
C ILE A 117 -1.78 -15.10 -2.70
N ILE A 118 -2.84 -14.39 -3.09
CA ILE A 118 -2.95 -13.81 -4.43
C ILE A 118 -2.18 -12.50 -4.45
N CYS A 119 -1.15 -12.42 -5.29
CA CYS A 119 -0.30 -11.24 -5.41
C CYS A 119 -0.09 -10.81 -6.87
N THR A 120 0.38 -9.58 -7.04
CA THR A 120 0.79 -9.05 -8.35
C THR A 120 2.29 -9.24 -8.55
N ARG A 121 2.77 -9.07 -9.79
CA ARG A 121 4.21 -9.11 -10.07
C ARG A 121 4.97 -7.98 -9.35
N ARG A 122 4.35 -6.81 -9.17
CA ARG A 122 4.92 -5.71 -8.38
C ARG A 122 5.13 -6.12 -6.93
N THR A 123 4.15 -6.77 -6.29
CA THR A 123 4.31 -7.24 -4.91
C THR A 123 5.51 -8.16 -4.75
N LEU A 124 5.74 -9.08 -5.69
CA LEU A 124 6.92 -9.95 -5.66
C LEU A 124 8.22 -9.14 -5.76
N SER A 125 8.29 -8.18 -6.68
CA SER A 125 9.45 -7.28 -6.80
C SER A 125 9.69 -6.49 -5.50
N LEU A 126 8.64 -5.99 -4.85
CA LEU A 126 8.77 -5.28 -3.59
C LEU A 126 9.28 -6.21 -2.48
N ILE A 127 8.80 -7.45 -2.42
CA ILE A 127 9.30 -8.42 -1.44
C ILE A 127 10.81 -8.64 -1.61
N ASP A 128 11.27 -8.72 -2.86
CA ASP A 128 12.70 -8.82 -3.17
C ASP A 128 13.45 -7.54 -2.77
N ASP A 129 12.90 -6.35 -3.06
CA ASP A 129 13.48 -5.05 -2.71
C ASP A 129 13.59 -4.84 -1.19
N TYR A 130 12.64 -5.38 -0.42
CA TYR A 130 12.64 -5.37 1.05
C TYR A 130 13.41 -6.55 1.66
N TYR A 131 14.06 -7.39 0.85
CA TYR A 131 14.81 -8.56 1.29
C TYR A 131 14.00 -9.52 2.18
N GLY A 132 12.73 -9.75 1.82
CA GLY A 132 11.90 -10.76 2.47
C GLY A 132 10.46 -10.32 2.72
N PHE A 133 9.59 -11.33 2.87
CA PHE A 133 8.15 -11.13 3.02
C PHE A 133 7.78 -10.36 4.30
N ASP A 134 8.36 -10.76 5.44
CA ASP A 134 8.08 -10.11 6.73
C ASP A 134 8.58 -8.65 6.74
N ASN A 135 9.74 -8.39 6.13
CA ASN A 135 10.27 -7.04 5.97
C ASN A 135 9.33 -6.18 5.13
N TYR A 136 8.82 -6.71 4.03
CA TYR A 136 7.84 -6.02 3.19
C TYR A 136 6.60 -5.63 4.00
N ILE A 137 6.02 -6.54 4.77
CA ILE A 137 4.79 -6.24 5.55
C ILE A 137 5.05 -5.22 6.68
N LEU A 138 6.18 -5.33 7.39
CA LEU A 138 6.50 -4.48 8.53
C LEU A 138 7.00 -3.08 8.10
N ARG A 139 7.81 -2.98 7.04
CA ARG A 139 8.49 -1.74 6.64
C ARG A 139 7.77 -0.97 5.54
N SER A 140 6.86 -1.61 4.80
CA SER A 140 6.01 -0.87 3.85
C SER A 140 5.18 0.19 4.58
N LYS A 141 4.91 1.30 3.91
CA LYS A 141 3.99 2.31 4.45
C LYS A 141 2.58 1.72 4.46
N ILE A 142 1.84 2.00 5.53
CA ILE A 142 0.49 1.46 5.76
C ILE A 142 -0.45 1.81 4.59
N GLN A 143 -0.31 3.03 4.06
CA GLN A 143 -1.09 3.53 2.94
C GLN A 143 -0.81 2.80 1.60
N ASP A 144 0.36 2.19 1.43
CA ASP A 144 0.79 1.55 0.17
C ASP A 144 0.39 0.06 0.12
N LEU A 145 0.15 -0.55 1.28
CA LEU A 145 -0.21 -1.96 1.37
C LEU A 145 -1.61 -2.23 0.79
N LYS A 146 -2.56 -1.29 0.97
CA LYS A 146 -3.93 -1.30 0.42
C LYS A 146 -4.63 -2.67 0.49
N SER A 147 -4.44 -3.39 1.60
CA SER A 147 -4.99 -4.74 1.81
C SER A 147 -5.30 -4.98 3.29
N GLN A 148 -6.52 -5.42 3.59
CA GLN A 148 -6.91 -5.79 4.95
C GLN A 148 -6.11 -7.00 5.46
N LEU A 149 -5.86 -8.01 4.61
CA LEU A 149 -5.01 -9.16 4.95
C LEU A 149 -3.61 -8.69 5.35
N GLY A 150 -3.01 -7.80 4.55
CA GLY A 150 -1.67 -7.27 4.84
C GLY A 150 -1.59 -6.55 6.18
N LEU A 151 -2.59 -5.71 6.50
CA LEU A 151 -2.67 -5.02 7.79
C LEU A 151 -2.89 -5.98 8.96
N ALA A 152 -3.70 -7.04 8.76
CA ALA A 152 -3.92 -8.07 9.75
C ALA A 152 -2.63 -8.87 10.04
N LEU A 153 -1.89 -9.26 9.00
CA LEU A 153 -0.59 -9.92 9.13
C LEU A 153 0.42 -9.03 9.85
N ARG A 154 0.50 -7.74 9.49
CA ARG A 154 1.36 -6.78 10.15
C ARG A 154 1.07 -6.70 11.65
N ARG A 155 -0.21 -6.59 12.03
CA ARG A 155 -0.64 -6.58 13.43
C ARG A 155 -0.25 -7.87 14.15
N GLN A 156 -0.46 -9.04 13.53
CA GLN A 156 -0.08 -10.33 14.11
C GLN A 156 1.43 -10.46 14.33
N MET A 157 2.24 -10.07 13.35
CA MET A 157 3.70 -10.08 13.43
C MET A 157 4.19 -9.16 14.55
N LEU A 158 3.69 -7.92 14.61
CA LEU A 158 4.04 -6.96 15.66
C LEU A 158 3.65 -7.45 17.06
N LEU A 159 2.48 -8.08 17.21
CA LEU A 159 2.08 -8.68 18.49
C LEU A 159 3.00 -9.83 18.90
N LYS A 160 3.37 -10.70 17.95
CA LYS A 160 4.27 -11.83 18.23
C LYS A 160 5.65 -11.35 18.66
N LEU A 161 6.19 -10.34 17.98
CA LEU A 161 7.44 -9.67 18.33
C LEU A 161 7.37 -9.00 19.71
N ALA A 162 6.31 -8.24 19.98
CA ALA A 162 6.18 -7.49 21.23
C ALA A 162 6.04 -8.39 22.47
N LYS A 163 5.38 -9.55 22.31
CA LYS A 163 5.24 -10.53 23.39
C LYS A 163 6.38 -11.53 23.48
N LYS A 164 7.22 -11.63 22.43
CA LYS A 164 8.30 -12.63 22.31
C LYS A 164 7.78 -14.07 22.40
N GLU A 165 6.62 -14.33 21.81
CA GLU A 165 6.01 -15.66 21.77
C GLU A 165 6.62 -16.49 20.63
N PHE A 166 7.84 -17.01 20.84
CA PHE A 166 8.54 -17.90 19.89
C PHE A 166 8.67 -19.32 20.45
N LYS A 167 8.86 -20.31 19.57
CA LYS A 167 9.00 -21.72 19.96
C LYS A 167 10.33 -21.98 20.68
N ASP A 168 11.42 -21.44 20.12
CA ASP A 168 12.79 -21.67 20.57
C ASP A 168 13.48 -20.34 20.94
N LYS A 169 14.39 -20.39 21.92
CA LYS A 169 15.17 -19.23 22.36
C LYS A 169 16.14 -18.74 21.30
N ASP A 170 16.71 -19.64 20.51
CA ASP A 170 17.65 -19.29 19.43
C ASP A 170 16.90 -18.56 18.31
N HIS A 171 15.69 -19.03 17.97
CA HIS A 171 14.82 -18.36 17.01
C HIS A 171 14.41 -16.97 17.50
N GLU A 172 14.06 -16.84 18.78
CA GLU A 172 13.78 -15.53 19.38
C GLU A 172 14.95 -14.56 19.21
N GLN A 173 16.19 -14.99 19.50
CA GLN A 173 17.37 -14.14 19.35
C GLN A 173 17.58 -13.70 17.89
N GLN A 174 17.47 -14.62 16.94
CA GLN A 174 17.58 -14.30 15.50
C GLN A 174 16.51 -13.31 15.05
N MET A 175 15.26 -13.49 15.49
CA MET A 175 14.17 -12.58 15.14
C MET A 175 14.36 -11.20 15.77
N LEU A 176 14.84 -11.13 17.02
CA LEU A 176 15.13 -9.86 17.68
C LEU A 176 16.32 -9.13 17.04
N GLU A 177 17.32 -9.87 16.56
CA GLU A 177 18.45 -9.30 15.82
C GLU A 177 17.99 -8.71 14.47
N LYS A 178 17.11 -9.41 13.74
CA LYS A 178 16.64 -9.00 12.42
C LYS A 178 15.55 -7.93 12.43
N TYR A 179 14.60 -8.01 13.37
CA TYR A 179 13.39 -7.19 13.43
C TYR A 179 13.29 -6.31 14.69
N GLY A 180 14.38 -6.15 15.44
CA GLY A 180 14.40 -5.38 16.69
C GLY A 180 14.00 -3.91 16.52
N ASP A 181 14.20 -3.34 15.33
CA ASP A 181 13.78 -2.00 14.94
C ASP A 181 12.25 -1.82 14.88
N CYS A 182 11.50 -2.90 14.66
CA CYS A 182 10.05 -2.87 14.45
C CYS A 182 9.23 -3.09 15.73
N ILE A 183 9.87 -3.27 16.88
CA ILE A 183 9.17 -3.62 18.14
C ILE A 183 8.43 -2.39 18.69
N ILE A 184 7.13 -2.54 18.93
CA ILE A 184 6.24 -1.51 19.46
C ILE A 184 5.52 -2.07 20.71
N PRO A 185 5.19 -1.25 21.73
CA PRO A 185 4.42 -1.72 22.88
C PRO A 185 3.08 -2.36 22.50
N VAL A 186 2.71 -3.43 23.20
CA VAL A 186 1.45 -4.17 22.98
C VAL A 186 0.21 -3.25 23.09
N SER A 187 0.26 -2.24 23.96
CA SER A 187 -0.82 -1.26 24.15
C SER A 187 -1.09 -0.40 22.91
N THR A 188 -0.09 -0.22 22.05
CA THR A 188 -0.20 0.56 20.81
C THR A 188 -0.67 -0.29 19.62
N ILE A 189 -0.48 -1.61 19.69
CA ILE A 189 -0.81 -2.54 18.59
C ILE A 189 -2.26 -3.06 18.70
N LYS A 190 -2.78 -3.18 19.93
CA LYS A 190 -4.08 -3.79 20.21
C LYS A 190 -5.24 -2.96 19.67
#